data_AF-A0AAE0PV36-F1
#
_entry.id   AF-A0AAE0PV36-F1
#
_cell.length_a   1.000
_cell.length_b   1.000
_cell.length_c   1.000
_cell.angle_alpha   90.00
_cell.angle_beta   90.00
_cell.angle_gamma   90.00
#
_symmetry.space_group_name_H-M   'P 1'
#
loop_
_entity.id
_entity.type
_entity.pdbx_description
1 polymer ?
#
loop_
_entity_poly.entity_id
_entity_poly.type
_entity_poly.pdbx_seq_one_letter_code
_entity_poly.pdbx_strand_id
1 'polypeptide(L)'
;MLLINTGTLLHEAEVMFPAVYPPLLSQSQTVVVGGLWNGQSAVRKADFISALASHYSFGFLALTETWISPQNTATPAALSSAYTFSHSPRESGRGGGTGLLLSRRWCSSPLPLSHLTISSFEFHAVSVTSPINLFIIVIYRPPGPLGDFLEEMDTLLSVFPSDSTLLMVLGDFNLPSDKLQSSGLLALLNSFS
;
A
#
# COMPACT_ATOMS: atom_id res chain seq x y z
N MET A 1 -6.27 1.84 12.33
CA MET A 1 -5.72 1.41 11.03
C MET A 1 -6.80 1.42 9.94
N LEU A 2 -6.45 1.71 8.68
CA LEU A 2 -7.39 1.61 7.54
C LEU A 2 -7.05 0.41 6.65
N LEU A 3 -8.06 -0.43 6.33
CA LEU A 3 -7.95 -1.55 5.40
C LEU A 3 -8.71 -1.28 4.10
N ILE A 4 -8.03 -1.44 2.96
CA ILE A 4 -8.67 -1.46 1.64
C ILE A 4 -8.26 -2.77 0.95
N ASN A 5 -9.23 -3.68 0.78
CA ASN A 5 -9.07 -4.95 0.07
C ASN A 5 -9.85 -4.91 -1.24
N THR A 6 -9.19 -5.17 -2.36
CA THR A 6 -9.84 -5.13 -3.67
C THR A 6 -9.49 -6.36 -4.49
N GLY A 7 -10.47 -6.87 -5.23
CA GLY A 7 -10.20 -7.70 -6.41
C GLY A 7 -9.64 -6.87 -7.57
N THR A 8 -9.89 -7.29 -8.81
CA THR A 8 -9.32 -6.72 -10.05
C THR A 8 -9.76 -5.28 -10.43
N LEU A 9 -10.53 -4.59 -9.60
CA LEU A 9 -11.08 -3.26 -9.89
C LEU A 9 -10.34 -2.15 -9.12
N LEU A 10 -10.27 -0.96 -9.71
CA LEU A 10 -9.82 0.25 -9.02
C LEU A 10 -10.83 0.61 -7.94
N HIS A 11 -10.35 0.81 -6.71
CA HIS A 11 -11.14 1.44 -5.66
C HIS A 11 -10.51 2.77 -5.26
N GLU A 12 -11.33 3.81 -5.32
CA GLU A 12 -11.02 5.12 -4.74
C GLU A 12 -11.22 5.03 -3.23
N ALA A 13 -10.23 5.52 -2.48
CA ALA A 13 -10.33 5.67 -1.05
C ALA A 13 -10.10 7.13 -0.69
N GLU A 14 -11.15 7.77 -0.18
CA GLU A 14 -11.06 9.07 0.47
C GLU A 14 -10.94 8.84 1.97
N VAL A 15 -9.83 9.30 2.56
CA VAL A 15 -9.54 9.09 3.97
C VAL A 15 -9.36 10.44 4.64
N MET A 16 -10.27 10.76 5.56
CA MET A 16 -10.17 11.95 6.41
C MET A 16 -9.48 11.58 7.72
N PHE A 17 -8.38 12.26 8.02
CA PHE A 17 -7.65 12.08 9.28
C PHE A 17 -7.91 13.28 10.21
N PRO A 18 -8.55 13.08 11.38
CA PRO A 18 -8.69 14.16 12.36
C PRO A 18 -7.37 14.38 13.10
N ALA A 19 -6.93 15.64 13.21
CA ALA A 19 -5.84 16.02 14.11
C ALA A 19 -6.36 16.11 15.56
N VAL A 20 -5.74 15.39 16.49
CA VAL A 20 -6.11 15.41 17.92
C VAL A 20 -5.53 16.69 18.59
N TYR A 21 -6.42 17.50 19.18
CA TYR A 21 -6.38 18.77 19.97
C TYR A 21 -5.10 19.32 20.66
N PRO A 22 -5.03 20.63 21.08
CA PRO A 22 -6.11 21.62 21.23
C PRO A 22 -6.07 22.86 20.30
N PRO A 23 -7.15 23.69 20.26
CA PRO A 23 -7.52 24.48 19.10
C PRO A 23 -7.08 25.94 19.24
N LEU A 24 -6.33 26.44 18.27
CA LEU A 24 -6.28 27.84 17.89
C LEU A 24 -5.70 27.88 16.47
N LEU A 25 -6.40 28.58 15.57
CA LEU A 25 -6.14 28.73 14.13
C LEU A 25 -6.82 27.65 13.26
N SER A 26 -7.49 28.09 12.20
CA SER A 26 -8.31 27.32 11.27
C SER A 26 -7.70 25.95 10.92
N GLN A 27 -8.32 24.87 11.40
CA GLN A 27 -7.89 23.50 11.11
C GLN A 27 -8.09 23.21 9.63
N SER A 28 -6.99 23.11 8.88
CA SER A 28 -7.00 22.50 7.55
C SER A 28 -7.12 20.99 7.74
N GLN A 29 -8.29 20.40 7.49
CA GLN A 29 -8.38 18.95 7.34
C GLN A 29 -7.54 18.55 6.12
N THR A 30 -6.49 17.77 6.32
CA THR A 30 -5.75 17.18 5.20
C THR A 30 -6.53 15.96 4.72
N VAL A 31 -7.29 16.14 3.64
CA VAL A 31 -7.93 15.03 2.94
C VAL A 31 -6.87 14.32 2.11
N VAL A 32 -6.70 13.02 2.35
CA VAL A 32 -5.86 12.18 1.49
C VAL A 32 -6.79 11.40 0.57
N VAL A 33 -6.67 11.69 -0.72
CA VAL A 33 -7.31 10.91 -1.78
C VAL A 33 -6.27 9.95 -2.33
N GLY A 34 -6.60 8.67 -2.40
CA GLY A 34 -5.75 7.69 -3.05
C GLY A 34 -6.53 6.55 -3.68
N GLY A 35 -5.80 5.64 -4.29
CA GLY A 35 -6.38 4.47 -4.93
C GLY A 35 -5.54 3.22 -4.74
N LEU A 36 -6.19 2.07 -4.96
CA LEU A 36 -5.54 0.76 -5.06
C LEU A 36 -5.87 0.16 -6.42
N TRP A 37 -4.85 -0.38 -7.08
CA TRP A 37 -5.01 -1.09 -8.35
C TRP A 37 -4.22 -2.39 -8.39
N ASN A 38 -4.93 -3.51 -8.61
CA ASN A 38 -4.29 -4.71 -9.14
C ASN A 38 -3.99 -4.52 -10.63
N GLY A 39 -2.72 -4.26 -10.94
CA GLY A 39 -2.30 -3.86 -12.28
C GLY A 39 -2.26 -5.01 -13.29
N GLN A 40 -2.11 -6.26 -12.85
CA GLN A 40 -1.79 -7.40 -13.72
C GLN A 40 -0.76 -7.03 -14.80
N SER A 41 0.39 -6.54 -14.35
CA SER A 41 1.44 -5.86 -15.12
C SER A 41 1.31 -4.34 -15.29
N ALA A 42 2.32 -3.63 -14.77
CA ALA A 42 2.57 -2.21 -14.99
C ALA A 42 3.46 -1.91 -16.22
N VAL A 43 4.18 -2.91 -16.74
CA VAL A 43 5.28 -2.73 -17.72
C VAL A 43 4.86 -1.99 -18.99
N ARG A 44 3.64 -2.25 -19.49
CA ARG A 44 3.08 -1.56 -20.67
C ARG A 44 1.98 -0.55 -20.32
N LYS A 45 1.81 -0.25 -19.04
CA LYS A 45 0.75 0.60 -18.51
C LYS A 45 1.32 1.81 -17.76
N ALA A 46 2.63 2.03 -17.73
CA ALA A 46 3.25 3.09 -16.93
C ALA A 46 2.63 4.47 -17.20
N ASP A 47 2.52 4.87 -18.47
CA ASP A 47 1.92 6.15 -18.85
C ASP A 47 0.44 6.23 -18.44
N PHE A 48 -0.30 5.14 -18.61
CA PHE A 48 -1.70 5.05 -18.19
C PHE A 48 -1.85 5.15 -16.67
N ILE A 49 -1.01 4.45 -15.89
CA ILE A 49 -0.98 4.50 -14.42
C ILE A 49 -0.75 5.94 -13.95
N SER A 50 0.27 6.62 -14.51
CA SER A 50 0.60 8.00 -14.14
C SER A 50 -0.49 9.00 -14.57
N ALA A 51 -1.10 8.78 -15.74
CA ALA A 51 -2.22 9.60 -16.21
C ALA A 51 -3.47 9.41 -15.33
N LEU A 52 -3.76 8.17 -14.94
CA LEU A 52 -4.86 7.84 -14.03
C LEU A 52 -4.69 8.53 -12.67
N ALA A 53 -3.52 8.38 -12.05
CA ALA A 53 -3.24 9.03 -10.78
C ALA A 53 -3.38 10.56 -10.87
N SER A 54 -2.90 11.14 -11.97
CA SER A 54 -3.03 12.59 -12.23
C SER A 54 -4.48 13.02 -12.45
N HIS A 55 -5.27 12.24 -13.20
CA HIS A 55 -6.65 12.56 -13.51
C HIS A 55 -7.50 12.69 -12.24
N TYR A 56 -7.33 11.77 -11.29
CA TYR A 56 -8.02 11.80 -10.01
C TYR A 56 -7.28 12.60 -8.93
N SER A 57 -6.16 13.24 -9.26
CA SER A 57 -5.34 14.01 -8.32
C SER A 57 -4.94 13.23 -7.07
N PHE A 58 -4.61 11.94 -7.23
CA PHE A 58 -4.27 11.07 -6.11
C PHE A 58 -3.01 11.54 -5.38
N GLY A 59 -3.10 11.57 -4.04
CA GLY A 59 -1.95 11.69 -3.15
C GLY A 59 -1.10 10.41 -3.17
N PHE A 60 -1.75 9.25 -3.30
CA PHE A 60 -1.08 7.96 -3.49
C PHE A 60 -1.86 7.04 -4.43
N LEU A 61 -1.15 6.16 -5.14
CA LEU A 61 -1.75 5.02 -5.86
C LEU A 61 -0.94 3.77 -5.55
N ALA A 62 -1.55 2.85 -4.79
CA ALA A 62 -0.98 1.55 -4.48
C ALA A 62 -1.19 0.58 -5.63
N LEU A 63 -0.17 -0.19 -5.95
CA LEU A 63 -0.18 -1.17 -7.02
C LEU A 63 0.14 -2.56 -6.47
N THR A 64 -0.70 -3.53 -6.79
CA THR A 64 -0.41 -4.96 -6.64
C THR A 64 -0.25 -5.59 -8.02
N GLU A 65 0.41 -6.75 -8.07
CA GLU A 65 0.68 -7.44 -9.33
C GLU A 65 1.35 -6.54 -10.38
N THR A 66 2.39 -5.81 -9.97
CA THR A 66 3.14 -4.91 -10.85
C THR A 66 3.84 -5.65 -11.98
N TRP A 67 4.27 -6.90 -11.73
CA TRP A 67 5.04 -7.75 -12.65
C TRP A 67 6.29 -7.05 -13.21
N ILE A 68 6.85 -6.11 -12.46
CA ILE A 68 8.12 -5.46 -12.77
C ILE A 68 9.22 -6.40 -12.27
N SER A 69 10.06 -6.90 -13.18
CA SER A 69 11.19 -7.74 -12.80
C SER A 69 12.29 -6.90 -12.15
N PRO A 70 13.16 -7.51 -11.32
CA PRO A 70 14.30 -6.79 -10.73
C PRO A 70 15.25 -6.15 -11.77
N GLN A 71 15.28 -6.67 -13.01
CA GLN A 71 16.12 -6.16 -14.10
C GLN A 71 15.45 -5.02 -14.89
N ASN A 72 14.16 -4.76 -14.68
CA ASN A 72 13.42 -3.74 -15.40
C ASN A 72 13.57 -2.37 -14.72
N THR A 73 14.45 -1.54 -15.26
CA THR A 73 14.66 -0.16 -14.78
C THR A 73 13.79 0.87 -15.51
N ALA A 74 13.30 0.54 -16.71
CA ALA A 74 12.53 1.46 -17.55
C ALA A 74 11.13 1.74 -16.97
N THR A 75 10.44 0.72 -16.45
CA THR A 75 9.07 0.88 -15.91
C THR A 75 9.07 1.75 -14.65
N PRO A 76 9.93 1.50 -13.64
CA PRO A 76 10.02 2.39 -12.49
C PRO A 76 10.40 3.82 -12.87
N ALA A 77 11.33 4.01 -13.82
CA ALA A 77 11.70 5.34 -14.31
C ALA A 77 10.52 6.08 -14.96
N ALA A 78 9.73 5.39 -15.78
CA ALA A 78 8.53 5.96 -16.40
C ALA A 78 7.46 6.33 -15.35
N LEU A 79 7.19 5.46 -14.38
CA LEU A 79 6.26 5.73 -13.28
C LEU A 79 6.74 6.88 -12.36
N SER A 80 8.05 7.05 -12.25
CA SER A 80 8.67 8.13 -11.49
C SER A 80 8.66 9.48 -12.22
N SER A 81 8.10 9.59 -13.43
CA SER A 81 8.14 10.83 -14.22
C SER A 81 7.27 11.94 -13.63
N ALA A 82 6.07 11.61 -13.12
CA ALA A 82 5.13 12.55 -12.52
C ALA A 82 4.93 12.34 -11.00
N TYR A 83 5.28 11.15 -10.50
CA TYR A 83 5.15 10.75 -9.10
C TYR A 83 6.52 10.35 -8.53
N THR A 84 6.60 10.20 -7.23
CA THR A 84 7.66 9.42 -6.58
C THR A 84 7.21 7.97 -6.58
N PHE A 85 7.94 7.08 -7.24
CA PHE A 85 7.59 5.66 -7.30
C PHE A 85 8.64 4.81 -6.59
N SER A 86 8.19 3.92 -5.72
CA SER A 86 9.00 2.89 -5.08
C SER A 86 8.26 1.55 -5.12
N HIS A 87 9.00 0.45 -5.17
CA HIS A 87 8.41 -0.87 -5.34
C HIS A 87 9.28 -1.99 -4.77
N SER A 88 8.63 -3.12 -4.52
CA SER A 88 9.26 -4.40 -4.17
C SER A 88 8.92 -5.41 -5.28
N PRO A 89 9.86 -5.73 -6.20
CA PRO A 89 9.62 -6.72 -7.24
C PRO A 89 9.61 -8.14 -6.66
N ARG A 90 8.86 -9.05 -7.29
CA ARG A 90 9.01 -10.49 -7.03
C ARG A 90 10.35 -10.96 -7.60
N GLU A 91 11.16 -11.64 -6.80
CA GLU A 91 12.51 -12.08 -7.22
C GLU A 91 12.50 -13.13 -8.32
N SER A 92 11.51 -14.03 -8.32
CA SER A 92 11.42 -15.13 -9.28
C SER A 92 9.98 -15.52 -9.62
N GLY A 93 9.79 -16.22 -10.74
CA GLY A 93 8.48 -16.69 -11.19
C GLY A 93 7.68 -15.66 -11.99
N ARG A 94 6.41 -15.98 -12.26
CA ARG A 94 5.48 -15.11 -13.00
C ARG A 94 4.57 -14.38 -12.04
N GLY A 95 4.36 -13.10 -12.30
CA GLY A 95 3.40 -12.29 -11.57
C GLY A 95 3.94 -11.69 -10.26
N GLY A 96 3.03 -11.16 -9.44
CA GLY A 96 3.36 -10.54 -8.16
C GLY A 96 4.02 -9.17 -8.26
N GLY A 97 4.72 -8.78 -7.21
CA GLY A 97 5.32 -7.47 -7.00
C GLY A 97 4.31 -6.44 -6.53
N THR A 98 4.75 -5.58 -5.61
CA THR A 98 3.97 -4.46 -5.05
C THR A 98 4.69 -3.15 -5.30
N GLY A 99 3.95 -2.05 -5.37
CA GLY A 99 4.52 -0.72 -5.58
C GLY A 99 3.60 0.39 -5.13
N LEU A 100 4.16 1.59 -4.99
CA LEU A 100 3.44 2.76 -4.52
C LEU A 100 3.88 3.99 -5.29
N LEU A 101 2.93 4.66 -5.94
CA LEU A 101 3.11 6.01 -6.45
C LEU A 101 2.68 6.99 -5.36
N LEU A 102 3.52 7.97 -5.06
CA LEU A 102 3.24 9.06 -4.14
C LEU A 102 3.38 10.40 -4.84
N SER A 103 2.48 11.33 -4.54
CA SER A 103 2.56 12.70 -5.05
C SER A 103 3.94 13.27 -4.73
N ARG A 104 4.61 13.92 -5.69
CA ARG A 104 5.94 14.53 -5.50
C ARG A 104 5.99 15.62 -4.42
N ARG A 105 4.84 16.10 -3.98
CA ARG A 105 4.70 17.05 -2.86
C ARG A 105 4.83 16.38 -1.49
N TRP A 106 4.81 15.06 -1.43
CA TRP A 106 4.90 14.30 -0.19
C TRP A 106 6.36 14.06 0.17
N CYS A 107 6.68 14.17 1.45
CA CYS A 107 7.97 13.75 1.98
C CYS A 107 7.83 12.30 2.43
N SER A 108 8.52 11.39 1.75
CA SER A 108 8.38 9.95 1.99
C SER A 108 9.69 9.20 1.80
N SER A 109 9.83 8.07 2.49
CA SER A 109 10.96 7.16 2.33
C SER A 109 10.51 5.69 2.42
N PRO A 110 10.94 4.81 1.50
CA PRO A 110 10.73 3.38 1.64
C PRO A 110 11.33 2.85 2.95
N LEU A 111 10.62 1.92 3.58
CA LEU A 111 11.08 1.27 4.81
C LEU A 111 11.78 -0.05 4.47
N PRO A 112 13.08 -0.20 4.78
CA PRO A 112 13.79 -1.44 4.55
C PRO A 112 13.42 -2.48 5.63
N LEU A 113 12.44 -3.32 5.32
CA LEU A 113 11.98 -4.40 6.21
C LEU A 113 12.53 -5.78 5.82
N SER A 114 13.74 -5.82 5.23
CA SER A 114 14.38 -7.04 4.75
C SER A 114 14.80 -8.02 5.86
N HIS A 115 14.73 -7.60 7.12
CA HIS A 115 14.98 -8.47 8.27
C HIS A 115 13.77 -9.38 8.58
N LEU A 116 12.59 -9.07 8.05
CA LEU A 116 11.41 -9.90 8.20
C LEU A 116 11.44 -11.05 7.19
N THR A 117 11.14 -12.25 7.66
CA THR A 117 10.95 -13.42 6.79
C THR A 117 9.45 -13.60 6.58
N ILE A 118 8.96 -13.15 5.43
CA ILE A 118 7.55 -13.23 5.04
C ILE A 118 7.48 -13.99 3.71
N SER A 119 6.69 -15.05 3.69
CA SER A 119 6.61 -16.00 2.57
C SER A 119 5.18 -16.16 2.02
N SER A 120 4.17 -15.89 2.86
CA SER A 120 2.76 -16.04 2.51
C SER A 120 2.21 -14.86 1.72
N PHE A 121 2.89 -13.71 1.73
CA PHE A 121 2.53 -12.53 0.94
C PHE A 121 3.76 -11.70 0.56
N GLU A 122 3.56 -10.80 -0.39
CA GLU A 122 4.53 -9.80 -0.82
C GLU A 122 4.09 -8.43 -0.32
N PHE A 123 5.04 -7.55 0.03
CA PHE A 123 4.68 -6.21 0.50
C PHE A 123 5.70 -5.13 0.13
N HIS A 124 5.22 -3.89 0.17
CA HIS A 124 6.04 -2.69 0.07
C HIS A 124 5.58 -1.67 1.11
N ALA A 125 6.50 -1.19 1.95
CA ALA A 125 6.19 -0.28 3.04
C ALA A 125 6.91 1.06 2.85
N VAL A 126 6.21 2.16 3.10
CA VAL A 126 6.73 3.52 2.96
C VAL A 126 6.28 4.35 4.16
N SER A 127 7.21 5.13 4.73
CA SER A 127 6.88 6.19 5.68
C SER A 127 6.65 7.51 4.94
N VAL A 128 5.64 8.25 5.38
CA VAL A 128 5.30 9.59 4.92
C VAL A 128 5.36 10.52 6.12
N THR A 129 6.09 11.63 6.01
CA THR A 129 6.24 12.64 7.07
C THR A 129 5.57 13.97 6.71
N SER A 130 5.15 14.13 5.46
CA SER A 130 4.39 15.27 4.96
C SER A 130 3.54 14.83 3.76
N PRO A 131 2.24 15.22 3.67
CA PRO A 131 1.56 16.22 4.50
C PRO A 131 1.00 15.68 5.82
N ILE A 132 1.10 14.37 6.06
CA ILE A 132 0.63 13.70 7.28
C ILE A 132 1.68 12.65 7.68
N ASN A 133 1.89 12.46 8.98
CA ASN A 133 2.67 11.35 9.52
C ASN A 133 1.89 10.03 9.37
N LEU A 134 2.31 9.20 8.42
CA LEU A 134 1.59 8.00 7.99
C LEU A 134 2.56 6.93 7.52
N PHE A 135 2.30 5.68 7.88
CA PHE A 135 2.87 4.50 7.26
C PHE A 135 1.87 3.91 6.26
N ILE A 136 2.34 3.62 5.05
CA ILE A 136 1.56 2.95 4.00
C ILE A 136 2.21 1.61 3.71
N ILE A 137 1.44 0.53 3.85
CA ILE A 137 1.84 -0.84 3.51
C ILE A 137 0.95 -1.34 2.38
N VAL A 138 1.56 -1.63 1.23
CA VAL A 138 0.92 -2.28 0.09
C VAL A 138 1.18 -3.77 0.16
N ILE A 139 0.13 -4.59 0.21
CA ILE A 139 0.22 -6.05 0.35
C ILE A 139 -0.36 -6.75 -0.88
N TYR A 140 0.31 -7.80 -1.34
CA TYR A 140 -0.22 -8.74 -2.31
C TYR A 140 -0.03 -10.16 -1.78
N ARG A 141 -1.14 -10.83 -1.46
CA ARG A 141 -1.12 -12.25 -1.11
C ARG A 141 -1.48 -13.07 -2.36
N PRO A 142 -0.62 -14.00 -2.81
CA PRO A 142 -0.99 -14.92 -3.88
C PRO A 142 -2.22 -15.77 -3.51
N PRO A 143 -3.04 -16.19 -4.50
CA PRO A 143 -4.18 -17.06 -4.24
C PRO A 143 -3.71 -18.42 -3.69
N GLY A 144 -4.48 -18.99 -2.76
CA GLY A 144 -4.17 -20.28 -2.15
C GLY A 144 -4.68 -20.44 -0.71
N PRO A 145 -4.22 -21.47 0.00
CA PRO A 145 -4.50 -21.67 1.43
C PRO A 145 -4.02 -20.49 2.28
N LEU A 146 -4.70 -20.22 3.40
CA LEU A 146 -4.31 -19.11 4.30
C LEU A 146 -2.87 -19.27 4.80
N GLY A 147 -2.46 -20.50 5.14
CA GLY A 147 -1.11 -20.80 5.61
C GLY A 147 -0.73 -19.92 6.81
N ASP A 148 0.50 -19.43 6.82
CA ASP A 148 1.07 -18.62 7.90
C ASP A 148 0.71 -17.12 7.78
N PHE A 149 -0.22 -16.77 6.89
CA PHE A 149 -0.56 -15.38 6.56
C PHE A 149 -0.87 -14.50 7.77
N LEU A 150 -1.65 -14.99 8.73
CA LEU A 150 -2.01 -14.19 9.90
C LEU A 150 -0.83 -13.96 10.84
N GLU A 151 0.02 -14.97 11.03
CA GLU A 151 1.19 -14.89 11.90
C GLU A 151 2.26 -13.99 11.28
N GLU A 152 2.48 -14.09 9.97
CA GLU A 152 3.38 -13.20 9.24
C GLU A 152 2.83 -11.76 9.17
N MET A 153 1.49 -11.58 9.10
CA MET A 153 0.86 -10.26 9.19
C MET A 153 1.06 -9.64 10.58
N ASP A 154 0.84 -10.41 11.65
CA ASP A 154 1.07 -9.97 13.04
C ASP A 154 2.53 -9.54 13.23
N THR A 155 3.46 -10.36 12.72
CA THR A 155 4.89 -10.07 12.73
C THR A 155 5.21 -8.76 12.00
N LEU A 156 4.61 -8.51 10.82
CA LEU A 156 4.80 -7.27 10.08
C LEU A 156 4.26 -6.06 10.83
N LEU A 157 3.03 -6.14 11.35
CA LEU A 157 2.36 -5.03 12.03
C LEU A 157 3.06 -4.66 13.34
N SER A 158 3.65 -5.64 14.03
CA SER A 158 4.41 -5.45 15.28
C SER A 158 5.66 -4.59 15.14
N VAL A 159 6.17 -4.38 13.92
CA VAL A 159 7.34 -3.50 13.69
C VAL A 159 6.95 -2.01 13.73
N PHE A 160 5.68 -1.70 13.52
CA PHE A 160 5.22 -0.31 13.48
C PHE A 160 4.89 0.18 14.89
N PRO A 161 5.26 1.43 15.23
CA PRO A 161 4.99 1.97 16.55
C PRO A 161 3.48 2.05 16.78
N SER A 162 3.05 1.67 17.97
CA SER A 162 1.66 1.85 18.44
C SER A 162 1.36 3.30 18.84
N ASP A 163 2.24 4.25 18.48
CA ASP A 163 2.04 5.67 18.78
C ASP A 163 0.95 6.27 17.88
N SER A 164 0.65 7.55 18.07
CA SER A 164 -0.39 8.25 17.29
C SER A 164 -0.09 8.38 15.79
N THR A 165 0.95 7.72 15.26
CA THR A 165 1.24 7.67 13.82
C THR A 165 0.25 6.77 13.12
N LEU A 166 -0.32 7.28 12.03
CA LEU A 166 -1.33 6.54 11.28
C LEU A 166 -0.68 5.36 10.55
N LEU A 167 -1.34 4.20 10.58
CA LEU A 167 -0.99 3.03 9.79
C LEU A 167 -2.11 2.71 8.81
N MET A 168 -1.78 2.71 7.51
CA MET A 168 -2.65 2.32 6.42
C MET A 168 -2.13 1.04 5.77
N VAL A 169 -2.96 0.01 5.76
CA VAL A 169 -2.67 -1.29 5.15
C VAL A 169 -3.67 -1.51 4.03
N LEU A 170 -3.19 -1.69 2.81
CA LEU A 170 -4.05 -1.85 1.66
C LEU A 170 -3.43 -2.85 0.69
N GLY A 171 -4.26 -3.53 -0.08
CA GLY A 171 -3.74 -4.56 -0.94
C GLY A 171 -4.78 -5.51 -1.49
N ASP A 172 -4.28 -6.50 -2.19
CA ASP A 172 -5.05 -7.64 -2.66
C ASP A 172 -4.67 -8.84 -1.81
N PHE A 173 -5.57 -9.21 -0.90
CA PHE A 173 -5.34 -10.32 0.03
C PHE A 173 -5.74 -11.68 -0.57
N ASN A 174 -6.37 -11.69 -1.75
CA ASN A 174 -6.95 -12.90 -2.37
C ASN A 174 -7.70 -13.80 -1.36
N LEU A 175 -8.45 -13.17 -0.45
CA LEU A 175 -9.33 -13.85 0.48
C LEU A 175 -10.74 -13.89 -0.10
N PRO A 176 -11.35 -15.07 -0.22
CA PRO A 176 -12.78 -15.19 -0.49
C PRO A 176 -13.59 -14.34 0.50
N SER A 177 -14.69 -13.73 0.05
CA SER A 177 -15.46 -12.78 0.88
C SER A 177 -15.98 -13.41 2.18
N ASP A 178 -16.31 -14.70 2.18
CA ASP A 178 -16.69 -15.50 3.34
C ASP A 178 -15.51 -15.72 4.33
N LYS A 179 -14.27 -15.69 3.82
CA LYS A 179 -13.05 -15.82 4.61
C LYS A 179 -12.52 -14.50 5.14
N LEU A 180 -12.91 -13.35 4.62
CA LEU A 180 -12.42 -12.07 5.15
C LEU A 180 -12.81 -11.87 6.62
N GLN A 181 -14.05 -12.23 6.98
CA GLN A 181 -14.50 -12.14 8.38
C GLN A 181 -14.05 -13.34 9.22
N SER A 182 -14.09 -14.56 8.65
CA SER A 182 -13.78 -15.78 9.39
C SER A 182 -12.28 -16.09 9.50
N SER A 183 -11.42 -15.44 8.72
CA SER A 183 -9.95 -15.60 8.78
C SER A 183 -9.33 -15.00 10.02
N GLY A 184 -10.03 -14.18 10.81
CA GLY A 184 -9.43 -13.46 11.93
C GLY A 184 -8.55 -12.27 11.51
N LEU A 185 -8.40 -11.99 10.20
CA LEU A 185 -7.66 -10.82 9.72
C LEU A 185 -8.22 -9.51 10.31
N LEU A 186 -9.54 -9.33 10.33
CA LEU A 186 -10.15 -8.14 10.94
C LEU A 186 -9.88 -8.04 12.45
N ALA A 187 -9.88 -9.18 13.16
CA ALA A 187 -9.58 -9.20 14.60
C ALA A 187 -8.13 -8.81 14.86
N LEU A 188 -7.19 -9.36 14.08
CA LEU A 188 -5.79 -8.97 14.09
C LEU A 188 -5.61 -7.49 13.80
N LEU A 189 -6.25 -6.96 12.75
CA LEU A 189 -6.12 -5.55 12.41
C LEU A 189 -6.67 -4.62 13.51
N ASN A 190 -7.72 -5.03 14.20
CA ASN A 190 -8.27 -4.27 15.32
C ASN A 190 -7.37 -4.27 16.56
N SER A 191 -6.46 -5.24 16.73
CA SER A 191 -5.51 -5.23 17.87
C SER A 191 -4.38 -4.21 17.71
N PHE A 192 -4.18 -3.68 16.50
CA PHE A 192 -3.18 -2.64 16.19
C PHE A 192 -3.82 -1.26 15.92
N SER A 193 -5.11 -1.10 16.22
CA SER A 193 -5.86 0.15 15.97
C SER A 193 -6.06 1.00 17.20
#